data_AF-A0A841WTW8-F1
#
_entry.id   AF-A0A841WTW8-F1
#
_cell.length_a   1.000
_cell.length_b   1.000
_cell.length_c   1.000
_cell.angle_alpha   90.00
_cell.angle_beta   90.00
_cell.angle_gamma   90.00
#
_symmetry.space_group_name_H-M   'P 1'
#
loop_
_entity.id
_entity.type
_entity.pdbx_description
1 polymer ?
#
loop_
_entity_poly.entity_id
_entity_poly.type
_entity_poly.pdbx_seq_one_letter_code
_entity_poly.pdbx_strand_id
1 'polypeptide(L)'
;MADVVSDFVTVLSQAAAAYRGEKATRPSAEILVQALLAAEKTAKQQRLNYGFESLLGKWRLCFATGTKKVRERGGIVLGKGLYVPKFVTIHISFNANLQQNLDKGEIANQVELFPLLLKLTGPIQYQGKKNLLAFDFHNMLISLFGRVVYNNKIRSGKVESEDFYSQPIAKLPFFAFFIVTEDFIAARGRGGGLALWIREN
;
A
#
# COMPACT_ATOMS: atom_id res chain seq x y z
N MET A 1 0.42 32.64 -3.74
CA MET A 1 0.16 31.53 -2.79
C MET A 1 -0.58 30.37 -3.48
N ALA A 2 -0.22 30.07 -4.73
CA ALA A 2 -0.83 29.04 -5.57
C ALA A 2 0.19 27.97 -6.03
N ASP A 3 1.48 28.10 -5.66
CA ASP A 3 2.58 27.29 -6.22
C ASP A 3 2.87 25.96 -5.51
N VAL A 4 2.24 25.65 -4.38
CA VAL A 4 2.57 24.43 -3.61
C VAL A 4 1.68 23.24 -3.98
N VAL A 5 0.53 23.48 -4.63
CA VAL A 5 -0.47 22.44 -4.93
C VAL A 5 -0.10 21.64 -6.21
N SER A 6 0.65 22.22 -7.15
CA SER A 6 1.14 21.50 -8.35
C SER A 6 2.47 20.75 -8.13
N ASP A 7 3.18 21.05 -7.04
CA ASP A 7 4.54 20.57 -6.81
C ASP A 7 4.57 19.09 -6.37
N PHE A 8 3.69 18.69 -5.44
CA PHE A 8 3.74 17.32 -4.92
C PHE A 8 3.39 16.25 -5.97
N VAL A 9 2.42 16.51 -6.85
CA VAL A 9 2.05 15.54 -7.91
C VAL A 9 3.24 15.33 -8.84
N THR A 10 3.92 16.41 -9.23
CA THR A 10 5.11 16.37 -10.07
C THR A 10 6.21 15.53 -9.44
N VAL A 11 6.49 15.73 -8.15
CA VAL A 11 7.48 14.94 -7.40
C VAL A 11 7.11 13.45 -7.34
N LEU A 12 5.84 13.12 -7.08
CA LEU A 12 5.37 11.74 -7.01
C LEU A 12 5.46 11.04 -8.39
N SER A 13 5.04 11.71 -9.45
CA SER A 13 5.15 11.23 -10.83
C SER A 13 6.62 11.04 -11.24
N GLN A 14 7.48 11.98 -10.90
CA GLN A 14 8.93 11.89 -11.16
C GLN A 14 9.56 10.70 -10.41
N ALA A 15 9.16 10.46 -9.17
CA ALA A 15 9.60 9.28 -8.41
C ALA A 15 9.12 7.97 -9.04
N ALA A 16 7.88 7.92 -9.53
CA ALA A 16 7.34 6.75 -10.23
C ALA A 16 8.10 6.47 -11.53
N ALA A 17 8.28 7.48 -12.39
CA ALA A 17 9.04 7.39 -13.63
C ALA A 17 10.50 6.94 -13.41
N ALA A 18 11.20 7.58 -12.46
CA ALA A 18 12.58 7.23 -12.12
C ALA A 18 12.72 5.81 -11.56
N TYR A 19 11.69 5.30 -10.88
CA TYR A 19 11.67 3.92 -10.37
C TYR A 19 11.47 2.89 -11.49
N ARG A 20 10.59 3.20 -12.47
CA ARG A 20 10.40 2.41 -13.70
C ARG A 20 11.65 2.35 -14.59
N GLY A 21 12.60 3.25 -14.38
CA GLY A 21 13.84 3.31 -15.17
C GLY A 21 13.75 4.26 -16.36
N GLU A 22 12.74 5.12 -16.39
CA GLU A 22 12.65 6.22 -17.35
C GLU A 22 13.77 7.25 -17.08
N LYS A 23 14.06 8.11 -18.06
CA LYS A 23 15.05 9.19 -17.93
C LYS A 23 14.52 10.34 -17.03
N ALA A 24 14.21 10.02 -15.78
CA ALA A 24 13.77 10.96 -14.76
C ALA A 24 14.74 10.94 -13.57
N THR A 25 15.09 12.12 -13.08
CA THR A 25 15.93 12.25 -11.87
C THR A 25 15.14 11.75 -10.67
N ARG A 26 15.69 10.82 -9.89
CA ARG A 26 15.01 10.34 -8.68
C ARG A 26 15.02 11.43 -7.59
N PRO A 27 13.87 11.84 -7.05
CA PRO A 27 13.82 12.76 -5.91
C PRO A 27 14.53 12.18 -4.68
N SER A 28 15.02 13.03 -3.78
CA SER A 28 15.52 12.55 -2.50
C SER A 28 14.37 11.99 -1.64
N ALA A 29 14.71 11.12 -0.70
CA ALA A 29 13.73 10.50 0.18
C ALA A 29 12.99 11.57 1.03
N GLU A 30 13.70 12.61 1.48
CA GLU A 30 13.14 13.73 2.21
C GLU A 30 12.12 14.51 1.37
N ILE A 31 12.46 14.86 0.12
CA ILE A 31 11.55 15.56 -0.81
C ILE A 31 10.29 14.71 -1.06
N LEU A 32 10.47 13.40 -1.28
CA LEU A 32 9.35 12.50 -1.52
C LEU A 32 8.43 12.38 -0.30
N VAL A 33 8.97 12.33 0.92
CA VAL A 33 8.17 12.33 2.16
C VAL A 33 7.36 13.61 2.29
N GLN A 34 7.96 14.78 2.01
CA GLN A 34 7.22 16.05 2.06
C GLN A 34 6.10 16.10 1.02
N ALA A 35 6.35 15.60 -0.20
CA ALA A 35 5.32 15.50 -1.23
C ALA A 35 4.17 14.58 -0.81
N LEU A 36 4.46 13.41 -0.20
CA LEU A 36 3.43 12.50 0.32
C LEU A 36 2.60 13.13 1.45
N LEU A 37 3.24 13.88 2.36
CA LEU A 37 2.54 14.59 3.44
C LEU A 37 1.67 15.73 2.90
N ALA A 38 2.16 16.48 1.91
CA ALA A 38 1.41 17.53 1.24
C ALA A 38 0.20 16.95 0.49
N ALA A 39 0.38 15.84 -0.23
CA ALA A 39 -0.71 15.12 -0.90
C ALA A 39 -1.79 14.68 0.10
N GLU A 40 -1.40 14.07 1.22
CA GLU A 40 -2.35 13.65 2.25
C GLU A 40 -3.12 14.83 2.86
N LYS A 41 -2.44 15.94 3.14
CA LYS A 41 -3.07 17.16 3.66
C LYS A 41 -4.08 17.72 2.67
N THR A 42 -3.71 17.83 1.40
CA THR A 42 -4.58 18.33 0.32
C THR A 42 -5.81 17.44 0.15
N ALA A 43 -5.63 16.12 0.13
CA ALA A 43 -6.74 15.17 -0.01
C ALA A 43 -7.78 15.31 1.12
N LYS A 44 -7.32 15.54 2.36
CA LYS A 44 -8.20 15.79 3.51
C LYS A 44 -8.94 17.12 3.39
N GLN A 45 -8.25 18.18 2.96
CA GLN A 45 -8.85 19.51 2.80
C GLN A 45 -9.90 19.53 1.68
N GLN A 46 -9.60 18.89 0.55
CA GLN A 46 -10.48 18.80 -0.61
C GLN A 46 -11.53 17.69 -0.50
N ARG A 47 -11.45 16.85 0.54
CA ARG A 47 -12.35 15.69 0.75
C ARG A 47 -12.42 14.79 -0.48
N LEU A 48 -11.26 14.54 -1.10
CA LEU A 48 -11.14 13.67 -2.26
C LEU A 48 -11.65 12.28 -1.91
N ASN A 49 -12.42 11.67 -2.81
CA ASN A 49 -12.90 10.30 -2.67
C ASN A 49 -12.54 9.52 -3.94
N TYR A 50 -12.07 8.29 -3.76
CA TYR A 50 -11.68 7.38 -4.83
C TYR A 50 -12.60 6.17 -4.82
N GLY A 51 -13.08 5.74 -5.99
CA GLY A 51 -13.85 4.50 -6.12
C GLY A 51 -12.96 3.28 -5.98
N PHE A 52 -13.48 2.16 -5.49
CA PHE A 52 -12.70 0.93 -5.32
C PHE A 52 -12.07 0.44 -6.63
N GLU A 53 -12.80 0.57 -7.74
CA GLU A 53 -12.36 0.23 -9.09
C GLU A 53 -11.00 0.86 -9.48
N SER A 54 -10.73 2.08 -9.00
CA SER A 54 -9.46 2.77 -9.27
C SER A 54 -8.24 2.15 -8.58
N LEU A 55 -8.48 1.31 -7.55
CA LEU A 55 -7.44 0.59 -6.84
C LEU A 55 -7.17 -0.80 -7.45
N LEU A 56 -8.03 -1.28 -8.36
CA LEU A 56 -7.90 -2.63 -8.89
C LEU A 56 -6.65 -2.83 -9.73
N GLY A 57 -6.13 -4.06 -9.65
CA GLY A 57 -4.92 -4.48 -10.34
C GLY A 57 -3.73 -4.64 -9.40
N LYS A 58 -2.54 -4.63 -9.98
CA LYS A 58 -1.28 -4.94 -9.31
C LYS A 58 -0.41 -3.69 -9.22
N TRP A 59 0.15 -3.48 -8.04
CA TRP A 59 0.92 -2.30 -7.71
C TRP A 59 2.25 -2.70 -7.08
N ARG A 60 3.36 -2.17 -7.58
CA ARG A 60 4.70 -2.41 -7.06
C ARG A 60 5.10 -1.31 -6.08
N LEU A 61 5.49 -1.71 -4.88
CA LEU A 61 5.99 -0.78 -3.87
C LEU A 61 7.29 -0.15 -4.36
N CYS A 62 7.29 1.17 -4.42
CA CYS A 62 8.44 1.98 -4.83
C CYS A 62 9.13 2.58 -3.61
N PHE A 63 8.35 3.06 -2.64
CA PHE A 63 8.87 3.80 -1.49
C PHE A 63 7.99 3.59 -0.25
N ALA A 64 8.59 3.49 0.92
CA ALA A 64 7.86 3.41 2.18
C ALA A 64 8.62 4.09 3.34
N THR A 65 7.88 4.58 4.34
CA THR A 65 8.43 5.07 5.61
C THR A 65 8.16 4.09 6.74
N GLY A 66 8.98 4.14 7.80
CA GLY A 66 8.75 3.36 9.03
C GLY A 66 7.43 3.72 9.74
N THR A 67 6.93 2.79 10.55
CA THR A 67 5.71 2.98 11.37
C THR A 67 6.01 3.70 12.68
N LYS A 68 5.01 4.31 13.31
CA LYS A 68 5.12 4.98 14.62
C LYS A 68 5.66 4.05 15.72
N LYS A 69 5.29 2.76 15.73
CA LYS A 69 5.80 1.78 16.71
C LYS A 69 7.30 1.50 16.58
N VAL A 70 7.88 1.66 15.39
CA VAL A 70 9.34 1.57 15.18
C VAL A 70 10.05 2.86 15.65
N ARG A 71 9.32 3.98 15.80
CA ARG A 71 9.85 5.25 16.34
C ARG A 71 10.15 5.17 17.83
N GLU A 72 9.30 4.49 18.60
CA GLU A 72 9.40 4.44 20.07
C GLU A 72 10.48 3.48 20.59
N ARG A 73 10.89 2.48 19.79
CA ARG A 73 11.87 1.47 20.20
C ARG A 73 13.33 1.76 19.81
N GLY A 74 13.62 2.89 19.16
CA GLY A 74 15.00 3.10 18.68
C GLY A 74 15.42 4.53 18.31
N GLY A 75 14.69 5.58 18.69
CA GLY A 75 15.13 6.97 18.44
C GLY A 75 15.22 7.37 16.95
N ILE A 76 14.76 6.52 16.03
CA ILE A 76 14.73 6.79 14.59
C ILE A 76 13.55 7.74 14.32
N VAL A 77 13.86 9.03 14.45
CA VAL A 77 13.15 10.16 13.82
C VAL A 77 12.72 9.72 12.44
N LEU A 78 11.39 9.63 12.23
CA LEU A 78 10.70 9.43 10.95
C LEU A 78 11.68 8.98 9.86
N GLY A 79 12.15 7.72 9.97
CA GLY A 79 13.28 7.25 9.16
C GLY A 79 13.01 7.63 7.73
N LYS A 80 13.97 8.30 7.10
CA LYS A 80 13.96 9.17 5.88
C LYS A 80 13.09 8.74 4.70
N GLY A 81 12.42 7.60 4.81
CA GLY A 81 11.77 6.85 3.78
C GLY A 81 12.83 6.10 3.00
N LEU A 82 12.48 4.93 2.48
CA LEU A 82 13.40 4.10 1.75
C LEU A 82 12.75 3.72 0.43
N TYR A 83 13.50 3.94 -0.66
CA TYR A 83 13.18 3.34 -1.94
C TYR A 83 13.46 1.85 -1.87
N VAL A 84 12.50 1.04 -2.32
CA VAL A 84 12.68 -0.41 -2.40
C VAL A 84 13.84 -0.70 -3.38
N PRO A 85 14.84 -1.52 -3.01
CA PRO A 85 15.91 -1.85 -3.93
C PRO A 85 15.39 -2.63 -5.14
N LYS A 86 15.96 -2.40 -6.34
CA LYS A 86 15.49 -3.04 -7.58
C LYS A 86 15.58 -4.57 -7.60
N PHE A 87 16.42 -5.16 -6.75
CA PHE A 87 16.56 -6.62 -6.60
C PHE A 87 15.50 -7.24 -5.67
N VAL A 88 14.71 -6.41 -4.99
CA VAL A 88 13.52 -6.83 -4.23
C VAL A 88 12.30 -6.35 -4.98
N THR A 89 11.31 -7.23 -5.10
CA THR A 89 10.04 -6.90 -5.73
C THR A 89 8.94 -7.12 -4.72
N ILE A 90 8.21 -6.04 -4.40
CA ILE A 90 7.11 -6.08 -3.43
C ILE A 90 5.86 -5.62 -4.16
N HIS A 91 4.87 -6.49 -4.24
CA HIS A 91 3.60 -6.24 -4.90
C HIS A 91 2.46 -6.23 -3.91
N ILE A 92 1.50 -5.33 -4.14
CA ILE A 92 0.18 -5.40 -3.56
C ILE A 92 -0.84 -5.43 -4.71
N SER A 93 -1.82 -6.31 -4.63
CA SER A 93 -2.89 -6.36 -5.62
C SER A 93 -4.25 -6.36 -4.96
N PHE A 94 -5.21 -5.74 -5.63
CA PHE A 94 -6.60 -5.68 -5.19
C PHE A 94 -7.50 -6.20 -6.31
N ASN A 95 -8.38 -7.13 -5.95
CA ASN A 95 -9.33 -7.72 -6.88
C ASN A 95 -10.74 -7.57 -6.30
N ALA A 96 -11.69 -7.13 -7.12
CA ALA A 96 -13.09 -7.05 -6.71
C ALA A 96 -13.75 -8.42 -6.72
N ASN A 97 -14.61 -8.67 -5.73
CA ASN A 97 -15.53 -9.81 -5.78
C ASN A 97 -16.85 -9.36 -6.38
N LEU A 98 -16.92 -9.38 -7.72
CA LEU A 98 -18.04 -8.89 -8.52
C LEU A 98 -19.38 -9.59 -8.22
N GLN A 99 -19.36 -10.73 -7.53
CA GLN A 99 -20.55 -11.53 -7.24
C GLN A 99 -21.30 -11.11 -5.96
N GLN A 100 -20.67 -10.34 -5.07
CA GLN A 100 -21.22 -10.12 -3.71
C GLN A 100 -21.42 -8.65 -3.33
N ASN A 101 -20.45 -7.78 -3.60
CA ASN A 101 -20.52 -6.37 -3.20
C ASN A 101 -19.41 -5.56 -3.87
N LEU A 102 -19.73 -4.36 -4.36
CA LEU A 102 -18.75 -3.47 -5.02
C LEU A 102 -17.66 -2.96 -4.06
N ASP A 103 -17.86 -3.05 -2.74
CA ASP A 103 -16.88 -2.61 -1.74
C ASP A 103 -16.10 -3.78 -1.11
N LYS A 104 -16.24 -5.01 -1.62
CA LYS A 104 -15.56 -6.21 -1.11
C LYS A 104 -14.68 -6.86 -2.16
N GLY A 105 -13.66 -7.57 -1.69
CA GLY A 105 -12.71 -8.22 -2.60
C GLY A 105 -11.64 -9.04 -1.90
N GLU A 106 -10.53 -9.22 -2.60
CA GLU A 106 -9.33 -9.86 -2.09
C GLU A 106 -8.11 -8.94 -2.22
N ILE A 107 -7.23 -8.98 -1.21
CA ILE A 107 -5.88 -8.43 -1.28
C ILE A 107 -4.88 -9.56 -1.45
N ALA A 108 -3.84 -9.33 -2.23
CA ALA A 108 -2.59 -10.08 -2.11
C ALA A 108 -1.43 -9.13 -1.84
N ASN A 109 -0.56 -9.47 -0.89
CA ASN A 109 0.72 -8.82 -0.66
C ASN A 109 1.83 -9.86 -0.90
N GLN A 110 2.73 -9.57 -1.83
CA GLN A 110 3.74 -10.51 -2.30
C GLN A 110 5.12 -9.86 -2.24
N VAL A 111 6.08 -10.58 -1.68
CA VAL A 111 7.49 -10.19 -1.63
C VAL A 111 8.29 -11.25 -2.37
N GLU A 112 9.07 -10.82 -3.34
CA GLU A 112 9.95 -11.63 -4.16
C GLU A 112 11.38 -11.11 -3.99
N LEU A 113 12.23 -11.99 -3.50
CA LEU A 113 13.68 -11.84 -3.47
C LEU A 113 14.23 -13.18 -3.92
N PHE A 114 14.59 -13.31 -5.19
CA PHE A 114 15.02 -14.60 -5.73
C PHE A 114 16.10 -15.22 -4.84
N PRO A 115 15.91 -16.47 -4.36
CA PRO A 115 14.95 -17.48 -4.82
C PRO A 115 13.64 -17.59 -4.03
N LEU A 116 13.40 -16.69 -3.07
CA LEU A 116 12.26 -16.71 -2.16
C LEU A 116 11.08 -15.87 -2.68
N LEU A 117 9.89 -16.45 -2.62
CA LEU A 117 8.62 -15.74 -2.78
C LEU A 117 7.76 -15.99 -1.54
N LEU A 118 7.29 -14.91 -0.93
CA LEU A 118 6.29 -14.92 0.14
C LEU A 118 5.05 -14.19 -0.37
N LYS A 119 3.88 -14.83 -0.28
CA LYS A 119 2.59 -14.23 -0.65
C LYS A 119 1.60 -14.40 0.49
N LEU A 120 0.93 -13.31 0.85
CA LEU A 120 -0.16 -13.26 1.83
C LEU A 120 -1.44 -12.86 1.10
N THR A 121 -2.55 -13.56 1.36
CA THR A 121 -3.86 -13.20 0.79
C THR A 121 -4.97 -13.20 1.84
N GLY A 122 -6.04 -12.48 1.55
CA GLY A 122 -7.25 -12.48 2.37
C GLY A 122 -8.26 -11.42 1.97
N PRO A 123 -9.39 -11.31 2.70
CA PRO A 123 -10.49 -10.41 2.34
C PRO A 123 -10.13 -8.94 2.53
N ILE A 124 -10.82 -8.09 1.75
CA ILE A 124 -10.82 -6.63 1.92
C ILE A 124 -12.22 -6.07 1.99
N GLN A 125 -12.32 -4.91 2.65
CA GLN A 125 -13.51 -4.07 2.67
C GLN A 125 -13.09 -2.62 2.45
N TYR A 126 -13.66 -2.00 1.43
CA TYR A 126 -13.41 -0.61 1.08
C TYR A 126 -14.51 0.31 1.61
N GLN A 127 -14.12 1.44 2.19
CA GLN A 127 -15.02 2.52 2.59
C GLN A 127 -14.69 3.75 1.73
N GLY A 128 -15.30 3.84 0.56
CA GLY A 128 -15.02 4.89 -0.43
C GLY A 128 -15.14 6.31 0.11
N LYS A 129 -16.12 6.59 0.99
CA LYS A 129 -16.29 7.92 1.63
C LYS A 129 -15.10 8.36 2.50
N LYS A 130 -14.21 7.43 2.87
CA LYS A 130 -13.04 7.69 3.71
C LYS A 130 -11.74 7.29 3.03
N ASN A 131 -11.80 6.76 1.81
CA ASN A 131 -10.68 6.10 1.12
C ASN A 131 -9.95 5.07 2.00
N LEU A 132 -10.69 4.35 2.83
CA LEU A 132 -10.13 3.36 3.75
C LEU A 132 -10.35 1.96 3.20
N LEU A 133 -9.26 1.22 3.03
CA LEU A 133 -9.28 -0.19 2.67
C LEU A 133 -8.83 -1.00 3.89
N ALA A 134 -9.77 -1.67 4.55
CA ALA A 134 -9.46 -2.64 5.58
C ALA A 134 -9.14 -3.99 4.95
N PHE A 135 -8.28 -4.76 5.59
CA PHE A 135 -7.89 -6.09 5.12
C PHE A 135 -7.52 -7.00 6.27
N ASP A 136 -7.59 -8.31 6.04
CA ASP A 136 -7.09 -9.32 6.96
C ASP A 136 -6.44 -10.46 6.18
N PHE A 137 -5.18 -10.80 6.49
CA PHE A 137 -4.48 -11.89 5.79
C PHE A 137 -4.79 -13.23 6.45
N HIS A 138 -5.33 -14.16 5.67
CA HIS A 138 -5.72 -15.48 6.15
C HIS A 138 -4.81 -16.58 5.63
N ASN A 139 -4.29 -16.43 4.40
CA ASN A 139 -3.47 -17.45 3.75
C ASN A 139 -2.05 -16.95 3.53
N MET A 140 -1.09 -17.86 3.64
CA MET A 140 0.31 -17.62 3.32
C MET A 140 0.83 -18.72 2.41
N LEU A 141 1.53 -18.29 1.37
CA LEU A 141 2.27 -19.14 0.46
C LEU A 141 3.75 -18.75 0.50
N ILE A 142 4.62 -19.74 0.63
CA ILE A 142 6.07 -19.59 0.53
C ILE A 142 6.56 -20.49 -0.59
N SER A 143 7.32 -19.93 -1.52
CA SER A 143 8.03 -20.68 -2.54
C SER A 143 9.53 -20.46 -2.47
N LEU A 144 10.30 -21.52 -2.69
CA LEU A 144 11.75 -21.50 -2.80
C LEU A 144 12.13 -22.08 -4.17
N PHE A 145 12.91 -21.35 -4.95
CA PHE A 145 13.31 -21.76 -6.31
C PHE A 145 12.11 -22.13 -7.20
N GLY A 146 11.01 -21.37 -7.06
CA GLY A 146 9.76 -21.62 -7.79
C GLY A 146 8.93 -22.81 -7.30
N ARG A 147 9.39 -23.57 -6.30
CA ARG A 147 8.63 -24.67 -5.68
C ARG A 147 7.91 -24.17 -4.45
N VAL A 148 6.60 -24.40 -4.39
CA VAL A 148 5.79 -24.10 -3.19
C VAL A 148 6.22 -25.04 -2.08
N VAL A 149 6.76 -24.49 -0.99
CA VAL A 149 7.18 -25.23 0.20
C VAL A 149 6.19 -25.07 1.35
N TYR A 150 5.33 -24.06 1.29
CA TYR A 150 4.26 -23.82 2.25
C TYR A 150 3.08 -23.16 1.55
N ASN A 151 1.87 -23.64 1.83
CA ASN A 151 0.63 -23.01 1.38
C ASN A 151 -0.49 -23.37 2.35
N ASN A 152 -0.66 -22.58 3.41
CA ASN A 152 -1.66 -22.84 4.45
C ASN A 152 -2.22 -21.54 5.02
N LYS A 153 -3.32 -21.67 5.77
CA LYS A 153 -3.84 -20.60 6.61
C LYS A 153 -2.80 -20.19 7.65
N ILE A 154 -2.70 -18.89 7.94
CA ILE A 154 -1.80 -18.33 8.96
C ILE A 154 -2.47 -18.33 10.34
N ARG A 155 -3.81 -18.24 10.36
CA ARG A 155 -4.60 -18.33 11.58
C ARG A 155 -5.12 -19.76 11.73
N SER A 156 -4.51 -20.52 12.65
CA SER A 156 -5.02 -21.81 13.11
C SER A 156 -5.44 -21.69 14.58
N GLY A 157 -6.74 -21.52 14.83
CA GLY A 157 -7.31 -21.59 16.19
C GLY A 157 -8.47 -20.62 16.45
N LYS A 158 -9.54 -21.14 17.10
CA LYS A 158 -10.74 -20.60 17.81
C LYS A 158 -11.36 -19.22 17.48
N VAL A 159 -10.69 -18.34 16.74
CA VAL A 159 -11.17 -17.04 16.25
C VAL A 159 -11.38 -17.13 14.73
N GLU A 160 -12.09 -18.16 14.29
CA GLU A 160 -12.41 -18.34 12.87
C GLU A 160 -13.65 -17.50 12.44
N SER A 161 -14.23 -16.67 13.31
CA SER A 161 -15.49 -16.00 12.99
C SER A 161 -15.85 -14.78 13.85
N GLU A 162 -14.91 -13.87 14.14
CA GLU A 162 -15.37 -12.47 14.10
C GLU A 162 -15.42 -12.13 12.61
N ASP A 163 -16.61 -12.21 12.01
CA ASP A 163 -16.84 -11.89 10.60
C ASP A 163 -16.07 -10.60 10.28
N PHE A 164 -15.03 -10.69 9.43
CA PHE A 164 -14.16 -9.57 9.08
C PHE A 164 -14.99 -8.34 8.68
N TYR A 165 -16.15 -8.56 8.05
CA TYR A 165 -17.07 -7.52 7.61
C TYR A 165 -17.93 -6.91 8.74
N SER A 166 -18.00 -7.55 9.90
CA SER A 166 -18.72 -7.09 11.09
C SER A 166 -17.84 -6.30 12.06
N GLN A 167 -16.51 -6.44 11.95
CA GLN A 167 -15.57 -5.76 12.84
C GLN A 167 -15.44 -4.26 12.51
N PRO A 168 -15.30 -3.39 13.52
CA PRO A 168 -14.96 -1.99 13.27
C PRO A 168 -13.60 -1.87 12.56
N ILE A 169 -13.53 -1.12 11.45
CA ILE A 169 -12.27 -0.91 10.69
C ILE A 169 -11.12 -0.41 11.58
N ALA A 170 -11.41 0.37 12.63
CA ALA A 170 -10.40 0.84 13.58
C ALA A 170 -9.64 -0.30 14.28
N LYS A 171 -10.22 -1.51 14.36
CA LYS A 171 -9.58 -2.72 14.91
C LYS A 171 -8.85 -3.55 13.86
N LEU A 172 -9.11 -3.33 12.57
CA LEU A 172 -8.49 -4.03 11.46
C LEU A 172 -7.21 -3.33 10.97
N PRO A 173 -6.27 -4.05 10.34
CA PRO A 173 -5.29 -3.44 9.43
C PRO A 173 -6.00 -2.67 8.32
N PHE A 174 -5.48 -1.50 7.96
CA PHE A 174 -6.04 -0.71 6.86
C PHE A 174 -4.99 0.17 6.18
N PHE A 175 -5.32 0.57 4.95
CA PHE A 175 -4.71 1.66 4.20
C PHE A 175 -5.69 2.82 4.05
N ALA A 176 -5.23 4.03 4.32
CA ALA A 176 -5.94 5.27 4.02
C ALA A 176 -5.32 5.90 2.77
N PHE A 177 -5.99 5.73 1.63
CA PHE A 177 -5.53 6.30 0.36
C PHE A 177 -5.79 7.80 0.31
N PHE A 178 -4.81 8.53 -0.21
CA PHE A 178 -4.90 9.99 -0.36
C PHE A 178 -4.47 10.48 -1.74
N ILE A 179 -3.93 9.61 -2.58
CA ILE A 179 -3.77 9.86 -4.01
C ILE A 179 -3.89 8.54 -4.75
N VAL A 180 -4.70 8.56 -5.82
CA VAL A 180 -4.91 7.44 -6.73
C VAL A 180 -4.91 8.02 -8.14
N THR A 181 -4.05 7.46 -8.98
CA THR A 181 -3.91 7.81 -10.40
C THR A 181 -3.81 6.50 -11.21
N GLU A 182 -3.80 6.61 -12.53
CA GLU A 182 -3.57 5.45 -13.41
C GLU A 182 -2.16 4.86 -13.24
N ASP A 183 -1.19 5.66 -12.79
CA ASP A 183 0.22 5.30 -12.73
C ASP A 183 0.72 4.92 -11.35
N PHE A 184 0.14 5.50 -10.30
CA PHE A 184 0.59 5.30 -8.93
C PHE A 184 -0.52 5.57 -7.91
N ILE A 185 -0.33 4.97 -6.73
CA ILE A 185 -1.17 5.16 -5.56
C ILE A 185 -0.29 5.48 -4.37
N ALA A 186 -0.79 6.29 -3.44
CA ALA A 186 -0.15 6.47 -2.15
C ALA A 186 -1.16 6.42 -1.00
N ALA A 187 -0.70 5.82 0.09
CA ALA A 187 -1.54 5.56 1.25
C ALA A 187 -0.76 5.66 2.55
N ARG A 188 -1.52 5.90 3.63
CA ARG A 188 -1.04 5.78 5.01
C ARG A 188 -1.55 4.48 5.61
N GLY A 189 -0.65 3.62 6.08
CA GLY A 189 -1.05 2.43 6.84
C GLY A 189 -1.49 2.79 8.26
N ARG A 190 -2.25 1.91 8.92
CA ARG A 190 -2.67 2.09 10.33
C ARG A 190 -1.53 2.45 11.29
N GLY A 191 -0.34 1.86 11.10
CA GLY A 191 0.86 2.16 11.89
C GLY A 191 1.45 3.56 11.66
N GLY A 192 0.87 4.37 10.77
CA GLY A 192 1.30 5.71 10.44
C GLY A 192 2.45 5.80 9.43
N GLY A 193 2.86 4.68 8.82
CA GLY A 193 3.80 4.71 7.69
C GLY A 193 3.11 5.21 6.42
N LEU A 194 3.85 5.94 5.58
CA LEU A 194 3.46 6.36 4.24
C LEU A 194 4.07 5.39 3.23
N ALA A 195 3.40 5.16 2.12
CA ALA A 195 3.92 4.35 1.03
C ALA A 195 3.42 4.87 -0.32
N LEU A 196 4.28 4.71 -1.33
CA LEU A 196 4.02 4.97 -2.74
C LEU A 196 4.19 3.66 -3.50
N TRP A 197 3.16 3.27 -4.25
CA TRP A 197 3.21 2.16 -5.18
C TRP A 197 2.98 2.66 -6.60
N ILE A 198 3.66 2.04 -7.55
CA ILE A 198 3.48 2.28 -8.99
C ILE A 198 2.65 1.16 -9.58
N ARG A 199 1.85 1.45 -10.60
CA ARG A 199 1.10 0.42 -11.31
C ARG A 199 2.07 -0.51 -12.03
N GLU A 200 1.77 -1.80 -11.94
CA GLU A 200 2.45 -2.83 -12.72
C GLU A 200 1.55 -3.25 -13.87
N ASN A 201 2.09 -3.13 -15.09
CA ASN A 201 1.42 -3.48 -16.34
C ASN A 201 1.61 -4.96 -16.67
#